data_AF-A0A376JXC3-F1
#
_entry.id   AF-A0A376JXC3-F1
#
_cell.length_a   1.000
_cell.length_b   1.000
_cell.length_c   1.000
_cell.angle_alpha   90.00
_cell.angle_beta   90.00
_cell.angle_gamma   90.00
#
_symmetry.space_group_name_H-M   'P 1'
#
loop_
_entity.id
_entity.type
_entity.pdbx_description
1 polymer ?
#
loop_
_entity_poly.entity_id
_entity_poly.type
_entity_poly.pdbx_seq_one_letter_code
_entity_poly.pdbx_strand_id
1 'polypeptide(L)'
;MSEQRVVVMGLGNLLWADEGFGVRVAERLYAHYHWPDEVEIVDGGTQGLNLLGYVESASHLLILDAIDYGLEPGTLRTYAGERIPAYLSAKKMSLHQNSFSEVLALADIRGHLPAHIALVGLQPAMLDDYGGSLSELAREQLPAAEQSALAQLAAWGVVPQPANESRCLNYDCLSMENYEGVRLRQYRMTTGGAGMSNDTPFDALWQRMLARGWTPVSEFRLDDWLTQAPDGVVLLSSDPKRTPEVSDNPVMIGELLREFPDYTWQVAIADLEQSEAIGDRFGVFRFPATLVFTGGNYRGVLNGIHPWAELINLMRGLVEPQQERAS
;
A
#
# COMPACT_ATOMS: atom_id res chain seq x y z
N MET A 1 29.88 4.71 -24.59
CA MET A 1 28.57 5.31 -24.24
C MET A 1 27.96 4.38 -23.23
N SER A 2 27.57 4.87 -22.06
CA SER A 2 26.85 4.04 -21.08
C SER A 2 25.59 3.49 -21.76
N GLU A 3 25.36 2.20 -21.64
CA GLU A 3 24.17 1.55 -22.17
C GLU A 3 22.94 2.20 -21.53
N GLN A 4 21.93 2.53 -22.35
CA GLN A 4 20.71 3.16 -21.87
C GLN A 4 20.01 2.17 -20.92
N ARG A 5 19.76 2.58 -19.67
CA ARG A 5 18.93 1.86 -18.70
C ARG A 5 17.77 2.76 -18.29
N VAL A 6 16.55 2.31 -18.51
CA VAL A 6 15.32 3.06 -18.24
C VAL A 6 14.57 2.40 -17.09
N VAL A 7 14.29 3.17 -16.05
CA VAL A 7 13.47 2.71 -14.91
C VAL A 7 12.19 3.51 -14.91
N VAL A 8 11.05 2.82 -14.96
CA VAL A 8 9.72 3.40 -14.77
C VAL A 8 9.23 2.99 -13.39
N MET A 9 9.02 3.97 -12.51
CA MET A 9 8.75 3.73 -11.10
C MET A 9 7.39 4.28 -10.71
N GLY A 10 6.48 3.39 -10.33
CA GLY A 10 5.22 3.76 -9.67
C GLY A 10 5.44 3.98 -8.18
N LEU A 11 5.14 5.17 -7.68
CA LEU A 11 5.18 5.50 -6.27
C LEU A 11 3.77 5.61 -5.70
N GLY A 12 3.69 5.48 -4.37
CA GLY A 12 2.48 5.69 -3.59
C GLY A 12 1.90 4.43 -2.97
N ASN A 13 0.93 4.60 -2.08
CA ASN A 13 0.32 3.51 -1.33
C ASN A 13 -1.01 3.08 -1.98
N LEU A 14 -1.05 1.85 -2.50
CA LEU A 14 -2.27 1.25 -3.06
C LEU A 14 -3.45 1.22 -2.09
N LEU A 15 -3.17 1.27 -0.79
CA LEU A 15 -4.18 1.23 0.25
C LEU A 15 -4.78 2.62 0.53
N TRP A 16 -4.24 3.71 -0.01
CA TRP A 16 -4.61 5.08 0.38
C TRP A 16 -5.24 5.86 -0.79
N ALA A 17 -6.35 5.35 -1.31
CA ALA A 17 -7.14 5.98 -2.37
C ALA A 17 -6.30 6.47 -3.54
N ASP A 18 -6.34 7.78 -3.86
CA ASP A 18 -5.63 8.33 -5.01
C ASP A 18 -4.10 8.27 -4.85
N GLU A 19 -3.55 8.05 -3.64
CA GLU A 19 -2.11 7.86 -3.47
C GLU A 19 -1.59 6.65 -4.25
N GLY A 20 -2.42 5.61 -4.40
CA GLY A 20 -2.07 4.42 -5.17
C GLY A 20 -1.95 4.66 -6.68
N PHE A 21 -2.24 5.86 -7.18
CA PHE A 21 -2.32 6.12 -8.62
C PHE A 21 -1.03 5.79 -9.37
N GLY A 22 0.13 6.19 -8.83
CA GLY A 22 1.43 5.93 -9.47
C GLY A 22 1.67 4.44 -9.68
N VAL A 23 1.45 3.64 -8.64
CA VAL A 23 1.54 2.17 -8.71
C VAL A 23 0.53 1.59 -9.70
N ARG A 24 -0.73 2.06 -9.71
CA ARG A 24 -1.74 1.60 -10.68
C ARG A 24 -1.37 1.90 -12.13
N VAL A 25 -0.70 3.01 -12.42
CA VAL A 25 -0.20 3.29 -13.78
C VAL A 25 0.95 2.33 -14.13
N ALA A 26 1.87 2.06 -13.20
CA ALA A 26 2.96 1.09 -13.42
C ALA A 26 2.42 -0.32 -13.68
N GLU A 27 1.42 -0.77 -12.92
CA GLU A 27 0.75 -2.06 -13.14
C GLU A 27 0.16 -2.16 -14.56
N ARG A 28 -0.50 -1.10 -15.04
CA ARG A 28 -1.07 -1.07 -16.40
C ARG A 28 0.02 -1.13 -17.47
N LEU A 29 1.09 -0.36 -17.30
CA LEU A 29 2.23 -0.39 -18.23
C LEU A 29 2.89 -1.77 -18.27
N TYR A 30 2.98 -2.46 -17.14
CA TYR A 30 3.52 -3.82 -17.09
C TYR A 30 2.58 -4.85 -17.72
N ALA A 31 1.28 -4.73 -17.46
CA ALA A 31 0.27 -5.68 -17.94
C ALA A 31 0.02 -5.57 -19.46
N HIS A 32 -0.01 -4.34 -20.00
CA HIS A 32 -0.40 -4.11 -21.39
C HIS A 32 0.76 -4.21 -22.39
N TYR A 33 2.02 -4.25 -21.92
CA TYR A 33 3.17 -4.14 -22.81
C TYR A 33 4.32 -5.09 -22.46
N HIS A 34 5.00 -5.56 -23.51
CA HIS A 34 6.35 -6.10 -23.46
C HIS A 34 7.35 -4.97 -23.68
N TRP A 35 8.31 -4.92 -22.77
CA TRP A 35 9.33 -3.90 -22.73
C TRP A 35 10.68 -4.46 -23.21
N PRO A 36 11.51 -3.66 -23.89
CA PRO A 36 12.90 -4.00 -24.18
C PRO A 36 13.69 -4.32 -22.90
N ASP A 37 14.77 -5.09 -23.00
CA ASP A 37 15.57 -5.56 -21.85
C ASP A 37 16.20 -4.40 -21.04
N GLU A 38 16.39 -3.25 -21.69
CA GLU A 38 16.88 -2.03 -21.07
C GLU A 38 15.84 -1.28 -20.22
N VAL A 39 14.56 -1.66 -20.27
CA VAL A 39 13.47 -1.01 -19.55
C VAL A 39 12.97 -1.89 -18.42
N GLU A 40 12.92 -1.32 -17.22
CA GLU A 40 12.42 -1.97 -16.02
C GLU A 40 11.24 -1.19 -15.46
N ILE A 41 10.11 -1.87 -15.27
CA ILE A 41 8.94 -1.32 -14.59
C ILE A 41 8.99 -1.78 -13.13
N VAL A 42 9.01 -0.82 -12.20
CA VAL A 42 9.20 -1.05 -10.76
C VAL A 42 7.98 -0.53 -10.00
N ASP A 43 7.40 -1.39 -9.15
CA ASP A 43 6.55 -0.92 -8.06
C ASP A 43 7.45 -0.39 -6.94
N GLY A 44 7.59 0.93 -6.87
CA GLY A 44 8.35 1.60 -5.83
C GLY A 44 7.57 1.77 -4.53
N GLY A 45 6.24 1.70 -4.59
CA GLY A 45 5.34 1.88 -3.46
C GLY A 45 5.78 3.00 -2.52
N THR A 46 6.05 2.61 -1.28
CA THR A 46 6.51 3.48 -0.20
C THR A 46 7.93 3.14 0.29
N GLN A 47 8.74 2.47 -0.53
CA GLN A 47 9.96 1.77 -0.10
C GLN A 47 11.19 2.65 0.22
N GLY A 48 11.11 3.98 0.04
CA GLY A 48 12.16 4.93 0.43
C GLY A 48 13.57 4.52 -0.05
N LEU A 49 14.54 4.46 0.87
CA LEU A 49 15.95 4.15 0.57
C LEU A 49 16.21 2.83 -0.16
N ASN A 50 15.30 1.85 -0.09
CA ASN A 50 15.44 0.60 -0.85
C ASN A 50 15.41 0.84 -2.37
N LEU A 51 14.90 1.99 -2.82
CA LEU A 51 14.83 2.37 -4.22
C LEU A 51 16.15 2.94 -4.78
N LEU A 52 17.14 3.20 -3.91
CA LEU A 52 18.40 3.84 -4.31
C LEU A 52 19.13 3.06 -5.40
N GLY A 53 19.20 1.73 -5.33
CA GLY A 53 19.88 0.92 -6.34
C GLY A 53 19.24 1.03 -7.74
N TYR A 54 17.91 1.14 -7.81
CA TYR A 54 17.20 1.37 -9.07
C TYR A 54 17.48 2.77 -9.61
N VAL A 55 17.49 3.78 -8.74
CA VAL A 55 17.81 5.15 -9.14
C VAL A 55 19.25 5.26 -9.64
N GLU A 56 20.24 4.74 -8.90
CA GLU A 56 21.66 4.85 -9.26
C GLU A 56 22.03 4.08 -10.52
N SER A 57 21.27 3.03 -10.87
CA SER A 57 21.49 2.26 -12.10
C SER A 57 20.78 2.85 -13.32
N ALA A 58 19.82 3.76 -13.13
CA ALA A 58 19.05 4.34 -14.21
C ALA A 58 19.82 5.45 -14.93
N SER A 59 19.86 5.37 -16.26
CA SER A 59 20.23 6.52 -17.10
C SER A 59 19.03 7.46 -17.33
N HIS A 60 17.82 6.87 -17.35
CA HIS A 60 16.55 7.55 -17.51
C HIS A 60 15.57 7.05 -16.44
N LEU A 61 14.98 7.96 -15.67
CA LEU A 61 14.04 7.64 -14.61
C LEU A 61 12.69 8.31 -14.89
N LEU A 62 11.64 7.52 -15.09
CA LEU A 62 10.25 8.01 -15.19
C LEU A 62 9.51 7.70 -13.90
N ILE A 63 9.07 8.75 -13.21
CA ILE A 63 8.30 8.65 -11.97
C ILE A 63 6.81 8.76 -12.29
N LEU A 64 6.01 7.91 -11.67
CA LEU A 64 4.55 7.94 -11.73
C LEU A 64 4.05 8.13 -10.30
N ASP A 65 3.27 9.18 -10.02
CA ASP A 65 2.87 9.53 -8.65
C ASP A 65 1.55 10.31 -8.57
N ALA A 66 0.91 10.34 -7.40
CA ALA A 66 -0.18 11.26 -7.08
C ALA A 66 0.36 12.45 -6.28
N ILE A 67 0.30 13.64 -6.85
CA ILE A 67 0.95 14.83 -6.30
C ILE A 67 -0.07 15.95 -6.13
N ASP A 68 -0.13 16.52 -4.93
CA ASP A 68 -0.90 17.73 -4.68
C ASP A 68 -0.18 18.94 -5.27
N TYR A 69 -0.60 19.35 -6.45
CA TYR A 69 -0.16 20.56 -7.14
C TYR A 69 -0.96 21.82 -6.73
N GLY A 70 -1.98 21.69 -5.87
CA GLY A 70 -2.96 22.75 -5.64
C GLY A 70 -3.81 23.08 -6.89
N LEU A 71 -3.97 22.12 -7.80
CA LEU A 71 -4.78 22.23 -9.01
C LEU A 71 -6.16 21.58 -8.84
N GLU A 72 -6.98 21.62 -9.88
CA GLU A 72 -8.25 20.90 -9.91
C GLU A 72 -8.01 19.37 -9.84
N PRO A 73 -8.73 18.64 -8.97
CA PRO A 73 -8.67 17.18 -8.89
C PRO A 73 -8.78 16.47 -10.24
N GLY A 74 -7.98 15.42 -10.44
CA GLY A 74 -7.90 14.69 -11.70
C GLY A 74 -6.99 15.34 -12.76
N THR A 75 -6.41 16.52 -12.49
CA THR A 75 -5.48 17.15 -13.42
C THR A 75 -4.19 16.35 -13.55
N LEU A 76 -3.86 15.92 -14.77
CA LEU A 76 -2.56 15.32 -15.09
C LEU A 76 -1.52 16.38 -15.46
N ARG A 77 -0.28 16.15 -15.00
CA ARG A 77 0.89 16.94 -15.35
C ARG A 77 2.06 16.03 -15.71
N THR A 78 2.82 16.45 -16.73
CA THR A 78 4.06 15.80 -17.11
C THR A 78 5.20 16.81 -17.06
N TYR A 79 6.26 16.45 -16.35
CA TYR A 79 7.48 17.23 -16.21
C TYR A 79 8.68 16.41 -16.70
N ALA A 80 9.65 17.05 -17.35
CA ALA A 80 10.86 16.39 -17.83
C ALA A 80 12.06 17.33 -17.79
N GLY A 81 13.24 16.78 -17.48
CA GLY A 81 14.50 17.53 -17.39
C GLY A 81 14.48 18.60 -16.29
N GLU A 82 15.03 19.79 -16.57
CA GLU A 82 15.12 20.91 -15.61
C GLU A 82 13.76 21.47 -15.15
N ARG A 83 12.66 21.01 -15.76
CA ARG A 83 11.30 21.40 -15.40
C ARG A 83 10.69 20.53 -14.31
N ILE A 84 11.40 19.50 -13.83
CA ILE A 84 10.95 18.81 -12.62
C ILE A 84 10.92 19.85 -11.51
N PRO A 85 9.75 20.07 -10.88
CA PRO A 85 9.63 21.08 -9.86
C PRO A 85 10.72 20.89 -8.80
N ALA A 86 11.30 21.98 -8.31
CA ALA A 86 12.08 22.00 -7.07
C ALA A 86 11.28 21.49 -5.84
N TYR A 87 10.03 21.07 -6.05
CA TYR A 87 9.08 20.47 -5.13
C TYR A 87 9.44 19.05 -4.68
N LEU A 88 10.37 18.36 -5.36
CA LEU A 88 11.11 17.27 -4.73
C LEU A 88 11.86 17.76 -3.47
N SER A 89 12.02 19.07 -3.26
CA SER A 89 12.78 19.65 -2.14
C SER A 89 11.99 20.59 -1.22
N ALA A 90 10.71 20.94 -1.46
CA ALA A 90 9.98 21.82 -0.53
C ALA A 90 8.44 21.84 -0.61
N LYS A 91 7.85 21.60 0.57
CA LYS A 91 6.53 21.98 1.14
C LYS A 91 5.31 21.06 0.93
N LYS A 92 4.81 20.59 2.09
CA LYS A 92 3.58 19.81 2.36
C LYS A 92 3.41 18.62 1.43
N MET A 93 4.13 17.55 1.77
CA MET A 93 4.11 16.27 1.07
C MET A 93 3.62 15.19 2.03
N SER A 94 3.04 14.11 1.49
CA SER A 94 2.77 12.90 2.27
C SER A 94 4.11 12.34 2.82
N LEU A 95 4.05 11.56 3.91
CA LEU A 95 5.26 10.98 4.53
C LEU A 95 6.09 10.16 3.52
N HIS A 96 5.45 9.57 2.51
CA HIS A 96 6.10 8.72 1.50
C HIS A 96 6.84 9.53 0.42
N GLN A 97 6.33 10.71 0.06
CA GLN A 97 6.99 11.63 -0.87
C GLN A 97 8.25 12.28 -0.30
N ASN A 98 8.32 12.47 1.03
CA ASN A 98 9.57 12.86 1.70
C ASN A 98 10.66 11.79 1.59
N SER A 99 10.29 10.50 1.55
CA SER A 99 11.28 9.42 1.50
C SER A 99 11.95 9.30 0.13
N PHE A 100 11.25 9.60 -0.97
CA PHE A 100 11.81 9.45 -2.31
C PHE A 100 12.72 10.63 -2.71
N SER A 101 12.44 11.83 -2.22
CA SER A 101 13.35 12.97 -2.42
C SER A 101 14.70 12.77 -1.75
N GLU A 102 14.73 12.12 -0.59
CA GLU A 102 15.97 11.70 0.08
C GLU A 102 16.78 10.71 -0.79
N VAL A 103 16.11 9.80 -1.51
CA VAL A 103 16.77 8.88 -2.46
C VAL A 103 17.45 9.64 -3.58
N LEU A 104 16.75 10.58 -4.21
CA LEU A 104 17.31 11.38 -5.30
C LEU A 104 18.47 12.27 -4.82
N ALA A 105 18.33 12.90 -3.65
CA ALA A 105 19.39 13.70 -3.05
C ALA A 105 20.63 12.85 -2.74
N LEU A 106 20.44 11.63 -2.22
CA LEU A 106 21.53 10.72 -1.92
C LEU A 106 22.23 10.22 -3.19
N ALA A 107 21.48 9.89 -4.25
CA ALA A 107 22.04 9.52 -5.55
C ALA A 107 22.87 10.67 -6.15
N ASP A 108 22.40 11.92 -6.02
CA ASP A 108 23.13 13.11 -6.47
C ASP A 108 24.42 13.33 -5.68
N ILE A 109 24.36 13.27 -4.35
CA ILE A 109 25.55 13.35 -3.47
C ILE A 109 26.59 12.27 -3.84
N ARG A 110 26.13 11.09 -4.26
CA ARG A 110 26.99 9.97 -4.68
C ARG A 110 27.44 10.05 -6.14
N GLY A 111 26.98 11.04 -6.90
CA GLY A 111 27.34 11.24 -8.31
C GLY A 111 26.67 10.26 -9.28
N HIS A 112 25.55 9.67 -8.86
CA HIS A 112 24.79 8.65 -9.60
C HIS A 112 23.35 9.07 -9.88
N LEU A 113 23.05 10.37 -9.87
CA LEU A 113 21.73 10.86 -10.28
C LEU A 113 21.50 10.56 -11.78
N PRO A 114 20.32 10.03 -12.16
CA PRO A 114 20.01 9.78 -13.56
C PRO A 114 20.13 11.05 -14.41
N ALA A 115 20.75 10.95 -15.58
CA ALA A 115 20.93 12.08 -16.49
C ALA A 115 19.61 12.63 -17.03
N HIS A 116 18.59 11.76 -17.12
CA HIS A 116 17.26 12.13 -17.58
C HIS A 116 16.23 11.68 -16.54
N ILE A 117 15.44 12.63 -16.06
CA ILE A 117 14.33 12.33 -15.16
C ILE A 117 13.07 12.95 -15.76
N ALA A 118 11.96 12.24 -15.65
CA ALA A 118 10.62 12.73 -15.94
C ALA A 118 9.62 12.26 -14.89
N LEU A 119 8.49 12.96 -14.81
CA LEU A 119 7.40 12.71 -13.88
C LEU A 119 6.08 12.82 -14.63
N VAL A 120 5.23 11.81 -14.50
CA VAL A 120 3.79 11.90 -14.81
C VAL A 120 3.06 11.84 -13.48
N GLY A 121 2.37 12.91 -13.12
CA GLY A 121 1.63 12.94 -11.87
C GLY A 121 0.21 13.46 -11.99
N LEU A 122 -0.63 12.97 -11.09
CA LEU A 122 -2.05 13.30 -10.98
C LEU A 122 -2.29 14.18 -9.76
N GLN A 123 -3.06 15.27 -9.92
CA GLN A 123 -3.67 15.96 -8.79
C GLN A 123 -4.73 15.04 -8.15
N PRO A 124 -4.55 14.55 -6.91
CA PRO A 124 -5.52 13.68 -6.26
C PRO A 124 -6.80 14.44 -5.93
N ALA A 125 -7.93 13.73 -5.97
CA ALA A 125 -9.21 14.20 -5.46
C ALA A 125 -9.41 13.81 -3.98
N MET A 126 -8.86 12.68 -3.58
CA MET A 126 -8.99 12.12 -2.25
C MET A 126 -7.68 11.45 -1.82
N LEU A 127 -6.98 12.04 -0.85
CA LEU A 127 -5.83 11.42 -0.19
C LEU A 127 -6.22 10.81 1.17
N ASP A 128 -7.28 11.31 1.81
CA ASP A 128 -7.67 10.91 3.17
C ASP A 128 -8.68 9.74 3.20
N ASP A 129 -8.59 8.79 2.26
CA ASP A 129 -9.45 7.60 2.18
C ASP A 129 -8.64 6.29 2.30
N TYR A 130 -8.11 6.04 3.51
CA TYR A 130 -7.44 4.80 3.94
C TYR A 130 -8.27 3.50 3.74
N GLY A 131 -7.69 2.50 3.08
CA GLY A 131 -8.38 1.31 2.54
C GLY A 131 -9.33 1.63 1.38
N GLY A 132 -9.31 2.88 0.89
CA GLY A 132 -10.01 3.36 -0.29
C GLY A 132 -9.29 2.91 -1.56
N SER A 133 -10.07 2.70 -2.62
CA SER A 133 -9.54 2.55 -3.98
C SER A 133 -9.47 3.93 -4.63
N LEU A 134 -8.82 4.04 -5.80
CA LEU A 134 -8.85 5.25 -6.60
C LEU A 134 -10.27 5.81 -6.72
N SER A 135 -10.39 7.11 -6.49
CA SER A 135 -11.60 7.87 -6.79
C SER A 135 -11.99 7.68 -8.27
N GLU A 136 -13.25 7.89 -8.60
CA GLU A 136 -13.71 7.81 -10.00
C GLU A 136 -12.89 8.75 -10.90
N LEU A 137 -12.61 9.97 -10.44
CA LEU A 137 -11.79 10.95 -11.14
C LEU A 137 -10.36 10.43 -11.41
N ALA A 138 -9.68 9.90 -10.40
CA ALA A 138 -8.33 9.35 -10.59
C ALA A 138 -8.36 8.13 -11.52
N ARG A 139 -9.32 7.23 -11.33
CA ARG A 139 -9.48 6.02 -12.15
C ARG A 139 -9.71 6.33 -13.63
N GLU A 140 -10.53 7.33 -13.93
CA GLU A 140 -10.80 7.78 -15.30
C GLU A 140 -9.54 8.35 -15.99
N GLN A 141 -8.55 8.81 -15.22
CA GLN A 141 -7.29 9.35 -15.75
C GLN A 141 -6.22 8.28 -16.00
N LEU A 142 -6.42 7.03 -15.57
CA LEU A 142 -5.43 5.95 -15.79
C LEU A 142 -5.03 5.78 -17.28
N PRO A 143 -5.96 5.76 -18.26
CA PRO A 143 -5.58 5.67 -19.67
C PRO A 143 -4.79 6.88 -20.17
N ALA A 144 -5.12 8.08 -19.69
CA ALA A 144 -4.43 9.31 -20.08
C ALA A 144 -3.03 9.41 -19.47
N ALA A 145 -2.84 8.92 -18.23
CA ALA A 145 -1.53 8.82 -17.61
C ALA A 145 -0.66 7.76 -18.28
N GLU A 146 -1.23 6.60 -18.61
CA GLU A 146 -0.58 5.54 -19.39
C GLU A 146 -0.08 6.11 -20.74
N GLN A 147 -0.93 6.85 -21.46
CA GLN A 147 -0.55 7.50 -22.71
C GLN A 147 0.55 8.56 -22.52
N SER A 148 0.51 9.32 -21.43
CA SER A 148 1.53 10.33 -21.10
C SER A 148 2.89 9.67 -20.81
N ALA A 149 2.89 8.55 -20.09
CA ALA A 149 4.09 7.76 -19.83
C ALA A 149 4.66 7.18 -21.15
N LEU A 150 3.82 6.61 -22.01
CA LEU A 150 4.23 6.10 -23.32
C LEU A 150 4.82 7.19 -24.22
N ALA A 151 4.21 8.38 -24.23
CA ALA A 151 4.73 9.53 -24.97
C ALA A 151 6.11 9.97 -24.46
N GLN A 152 6.30 9.97 -23.14
CA GLN A 152 7.60 10.30 -22.52
C GLN A 152 8.66 9.23 -22.82
N LEU A 153 8.31 7.95 -22.78
CA LEU A 153 9.20 6.84 -23.12
C LEU A 153 9.58 6.87 -24.61
N ALA A 154 8.63 7.16 -25.50
CA ALA A 154 8.89 7.35 -26.92
C ALA A 154 9.84 8.53 -27.19
N ALA A 155 9.75 9.60 -26.39
CA ALA A 155 10.70 10.71 -26.46
C ALA A 155 12.14 10.32 -26.05
N TRP A 156 12.30 9.23 -25.30
CA TRP A 156 13.59 8.60 -24.99
C TRP A 156 13.97 7.47 -25.95
N GLY A 157 13.20 7.28 -27.03
CA GLY A 157 13.45 6.23 -28.03
C GLY A 157 12.96 4.84 -27.63
N VAL A 158 12.22 4.71 -26.52
CA VAL A 158 11.65 3.44 -26.07
C VAL A 158 10.28 3.24 -26.70
N VAL A 159 10.10 2.13 -27.41
CA VAL A 159 8.80 1.74 -27.99
C VAL A 159 8.44 0.34 -27.51
N PRO A 160 7.41 0.19 -26.65
CA PRO A 160 6.97 -1.13 -26.21
C PRO A 160 6.22 -1.89 -27.31
N GLN A 161 6.12 -3.21 -27.15
CA GLN A 161 5.20 -4.04 -27.93
C GLN A 161 3.94 -4.34 -27.09
N PRO A 162 2.73 -4.36 -27.67
CA PRO A 162 1.54 -4.78 -26.92
C PRO A 162 1.66 -6.21 -26.41
N ALA A 163 1.25 -6.46 -25.17
CA ALA A 163 1.15 -7.78 -24.58
C ALA A 163 -0.22 -8.40 -24.88
N ASN A 164 -0.22 -9.69 -25.22
CA ASN A 164 -1.45 -10.46 -25.48
C ASN A 164 -1.78 -11.45 -24.33
N GLU A 165 -1.00 -11.43 -23.25
CA GLU A 165 -1.12 -12.32 -22.10
C GLU A 165 -1.33 -11.51 -20.81
N SER A 166 -2.14 -12.02 -19.88
CA SER A 166 -2.35 -11.40 -18.57
C SER A 166 -1.09 -11.51 -17.72
N ARG A 167 -0.48 -10.37 -17.41
CA ARG A 167 0.68 -10.25 -16.53
C ARG A 167 0.35 -9.29 -15.39
N CYS A 168 0.72 -9.67 -14.17
CA CYS A 168 0.57 -8.83 -12.98
C CYS A 168 1.96 -8.40 -12.50
N LEU A 169 2.12 -7.11 -12.21
CA LEU A 169 3.33 -6.58 -11.57
C LEU A 169 3.37 -6.97 -10.08
N ASN A 170 2.19 -6.97 -9.45
CA ASN A 170 1.95 -7.28 -8.04
C ASN A 170 1.18 -8.60 -7.88
N TYR A 171 1.02 -9.08 -6.64
CA TYR A 171 0.22 -10.27 -6.33
C TYR A 171 -1.23 -10.14 -6.82
N ASP A 172 -1.81 -11.23 -7.31
CA ASP A 172 -3.16 -11.24 -7.88
C ASP A 172 -4.24 -10.71 -6.92
N CYS A 173 -4.09 -10.87 -5.61
CA CYS A 173 -5.02 -10.33 -4.60
C CYS A 173 -5.04 -8.80 -4.54
N LEU A 174 -3.96 -8.13 -4.96
CA LEU A 174 -3.84 -6.66 -5.01
C LEU A 174 -4.26 -6.08 -6.37
N SER A 175 -4.55 -6.94 -7.35
CA SER A 175 -5.04 -6.50 -8.67
C SER A 175 -6.34 -5.71 -8.54
N MET A 176 -6.56 -4.74 -9.44
CA MET A 176 -7.80 -3.96 -9.45
C MET A 176 -9.05 -4.86 -9.50
N GLU A 177 -9.04 -5.95 -10.29
CA GLU A 177 -10.20 -6.85 -10.38
C GLU A 177 -10.51 -7.57 -9.07
N ASN A 178 -9.50 -8.02 -8.32
CA ASN A 178 -9.73 -8.79 -7.09
C ASN A 178 -9.92 -7.89 -5.86
N TYR A 179 -9.13 -6.82 -5.71
CA TYR A 179 -9.27 -5.88 -4.60
C TYR A 179 -10.52 -4.99 -4.75
N GLU A 180 -10.83 -4.54 -5.97
CA GLU A 180 -11.93 -3.59 -6.22
C GLU A 180 -13.21 -4.26 -6.73
N GLY A 181 -13.11 -5.39 -7.46
CA GLY A 181 -14.29 -6.10 -7.99
C GLY A 181 -15.16 -6.76 -6.91
N VAL A 182 -14.58 -7.13 -5.77
CA VAL A 182 -15.34 -7.64 -4.61
C VAL A 182 -16.17 -6.53 -3.95
N ARG A 183 -15.76 -5.26 -4.09
CA ARG A 183 -16.37 -4.09 -3.42
C ARG A 183 -17.69 -3.63 -4.04
N LEU A 184 -17.85 -3.73 -5.37
CA LEU A 184 -19.07 -3.31 -6.09
C LEU A 184 -20.34 -4.05 -5.64
N ARG A 185 -20.21 -5.24 -5.03
CA ARG A 185 -21.36 -6.02 -4.53
C ARG A 185 -21.80 -5.64 -3.10
N GLN A 186 -20.93 -5.09 -2.26
CA GLN A 186 -21.26 -4.81 -0.85
C GLN A 186 -21.79 -3.39 -0.59
N TYR A 187 -21.34 -2.38 -1.33
CA TYR A 187 -21.65 -0.97 -1.01
C TYR A 187 -23.02 -0.45 -1.46
N ARG A 188 -23.81 -1.21 -2.24
CA ARG A 188 -25.18 -0.79 -2.62
C ARG A 188 -26.20 -0.90 -1.49
N MET A 189 -25.87 -1.49 -0.34
CA MET A 189 -26.85 -1.82 0.71
C MET A 189 -26.87 -0.87 1.92
N THR A 190 -25.88 0.00 2.14
CA THR A 190 -25.80 0.76 3.40
C THR A 190 -25.17 2.14 3.24
N THR A 191 -25.90 3.10 2.66
CA THR A 191 -25.60 4.53 2.83
C THR A 191 -26.83 5.24 3.40
N GLY A 192 -26.81 5.44 4.72
CA GLY A 192 -27.76 6.26 5.46
C GLY A 192 -27.23 6.51 6.87
N GLY A 193 -26.47 7.60 7.06
CA GLY A 193 -25.99 8.02 8.38
C GLY A 193 -24.99 9.17 8.30
N ALA A 194 -25.31 10.29 8.96
CA ALA A 194 -24.68 11.58 8.81
C ALA A 194 -23.47 11.82 9.74
N GLY A 195 -22.50 12.57 9.21
CA GLY A 195 -21.59 13.53 9.84
C GLY A 195 -21.10 13.33 11.27
N MET A 196 -19.79 13.09 11.41
CA MET A 196 -18.94 13.68 12.45
C MET A 196 -17.58 14.02 11.86
N SER A 197 -17.04 15.21 12.18
CA SER A 197 -15.71 15.67 11.80
C SER A 197 -14.64 14.86 12.54
N ASN A 198 -13.80 14.13 11.80
CA ASN A 198 -12.67 13.37 12.34
C ASN A 198 -11.38 14.19 12.17
N ASP A 199 -10.93 14.84 13.24
CA ASP A 199 -9.73 15.69 13.23
C ASP A 199 -8.40 14.89 13.35
N THR A 200 -8.43 13.54 13.29
CA THR A 200 -7.22 12.73 13.16
C THR A 200 -7.38 11.51 12.22
N PRO A 201 -6.32 11.10 11.49
CA PRO A 201 -6.34 9.90 10.63
C PRO A 201 -6.75 8.60 11.35
N PHE A 202 -6.43 8.50 12.65
CA PHE A 202 -6.73 7.33 13.47
C PHE A 202 -8.24 7.15 13.71
N ASP A 203 -8.96 8.25 13.94
CA ASP A 203 -10.41 8.22 14.18
C ASP A 203 -11.17 7.73 12.94
N ALA A 204 -10.71 8.08 11.73
CA ALA A 204 -11.31 7.61 10.48
C ALA A 204 -11.08 6.10 10.26
N LEU A 205 -9.85 5.62 10.48
CA LEU A 205 -9.53 4.20 10.40
C LEU A 205 -10.35 3.37 11.41
N TRP A 206 -10.47 3.86 12.64
CA TRP A 206 -11.26 3.24 13.70
C TRP A 206 -12.73 3.11 13.29
N GLN A 207 -13.35 4.18 12.79
CA GLN A 207 -14.75 4.13 12.32
C GLN A 207 -14.97 3.13 11.18
N ARG A 208 -13.98 2.95 10.29
CA ARG A 208 -14.06 1.93 9.22
C ARG A 208 -13.93 0.50 9.75
N MET A 209 -13.07 0.27 10.74
CA MET A 209 -12.97 -1.04 11.40
C MET A 209 -14.31 -1.40 12.04
N LEU A 210 -14.95 -0.45 12.73
CA LEU A 210 -16.30 -0.61 13.27
C LEU A 210 -17.32 -0.92 12.16
N ALA A 211 -17.28 -0.20 11.04
CA ALA A 211 -18.19 -0.42 9.90
C ALA A 211 -18.01 -1.79 9.23
N ARG A 212 -16.81 -2.41 9.33
CA ARG A 212 -16.54 -3.80 8.90
C ARG A 212 -17.06 -4.85 9.90
N GLY A 213 -17.69 -4.41 10.99
CA GLY A 213 -18.16 -5.29 12.07
C GLY A 213 -17.05 -5.72 13.03
N TRP A 214 -15.89 -5.06 13.00
CA TRP A 214 -14.79 -5.39 13.91
C TRP A 214 -15.09 -4.86 15.30
N THR A 215 -14.80 -5.66 16.31
CA THR A 215 -15.29 -5.41 17.67
C THR A 215 -14.22 -4.73 18.52
N PRO A 216 -14.49 -3.55 19.10
CA PRO A 216 -13.60 -2.98 20.10
C PRO A 216 -13.49 -3.90 21.31
N VAL A 217 -12.26 -4.20 21.72
CA VAL A 217 -11.99 -5.03 22.88
C VAL A 217 -11.09 -4.30 23.87
N SER A 218 -11.36 -4.53 25.14
CA SER A 218 -10.53 -4.10 26.26
C SER A 218 -9.89 -5.34 26.90
N GLU A 219 -8.78 -5.16 27.62
CA GLU A 219 -8.08 -6.26 28.29
C GLU A 219 -9.07 -7.10 29.14
N PHE A 220 -9.90 -6.44 29.95
CA PHE A 220 -10.89 -7.09 30.82
C PHE A 220 -12.02 -7.83 30.11
N ARG A 221 -12.25 -7.55 28.82
CA ARG A 221 -13.34 -8.17 28.02
C ARG A 221 -12.81 -9.16 26.98
N LEU A 222 -11.49 -9.33 26.93
CA LEU A 222 -10.86 -10.17 25.92
C LEU A 222 -11.29 -11.63 26.04
N ASP A 223 -11.33 -12.17 27.26
CA ASP A 223 -11.69 -13.57 27.49
C ASP A 223 -13.17 -13.86 27.18
N ASP A 224 -14.04 -12.92 27.53
CA ASP A 224 -15.47 -12.98 27.19
C ASP A 224 -15.69 -12.93 25.67
N TRP A 225 -14.89 -12.12 24.97
CA TRP A 225 -14.94 -12.04 23.52
C TRP A 225 -14.41 -13.33 22.86
N LEU A 226 -13.26 -13.86 23.31
CA LEU A 226 -12.68 -15.10 22.80
C LEU A 226 -13.59 -16.32 22.97
N THR A 227 -14.43 -16.31 24.00
CA THR A 227 -15.46 -17.34 24.20
C THR A 227 -16.53 -17.33 23.09
N GLN A 228 -16.83 -16.16 22.54
CA GLN A 228 -17.79 -15.97 21.44
C GLN A 228 -17.13 -16.02 20.06
N ALA A 229 -15.81 -15.83 20.02
CA ALA A 229 -14.97 -15.73 18.84
C ALA A 229 -13.78 -16.71 18.94
N PRO A 230 -14.02 -18.03 18.86
CA PRO A 230 -12.96 -19.02 19.05
C PRO A 230 -11.87 -18.92 17.98
N ASP A 231 -12.23 -18.55 16.76
CA ASP A 231 -11.28 -18.21 15.69
C ASP A 231 -11.22 -16.68 15.57
N GLY A 232 -10.35 -16.10 16.37
CA GLY A 232 -10.28 -14.67 16.59
C GLY A 232 -8.89 -14.11 16.29
N VAL A 233 -8.84 -12.91 15.72
CA VAL A 233 -7.61 -12.11 15.74
C VAL A 233 -7.83 -10.80 16.48
N VAL A 234 -6.83 -10.38 17.25
CA VAL A 234 -6.87 -9.13 18.03
C VAL A 234 -5.77 -8.22 17.53
N LEU A 235 -6.14 -7.09 16.94
CA LEU A 235 -5.19 -6.10 16.45
C LEU A 235 -4.83 -5.15 17.59
N LEU A 236 -3.53 -5.10 17.86
CA LEU A 236 -2.90 -4.19 18.79
C LEU A 236 -2.20 -3.09 18.00
N SER A 237 -2.49 -1.85 18.38
CA SER A 237 -2.08 -0.63 17.69
C SER A 237 -1.04 0.14 18.51
N SER A 238 -0.30 1.05 17.86
CA SER A 238 0.51 2.07 18.55
C SER A 238 0.21 3.46 17.99
N ASP A 239 0.80 4.49 18.60
CA ASP A 239 0.61 5.88 18.16
C ASP A 239 1.02 6.03 16.68
N PRO A 240 0.07 6.32 15.78
CA PRO A 240 0.35 6.43 14.35
C PRO A 240 1.26 7.62 14.01
N LYS A 241 1.40 8.62 14.91
CA LYS A 241 2.38 9.70 14.73
C LYS A 241 3.82 9.22 14.90
N ARG A 242 4.03 8.11 15.62
CA ARG A 242 5.34 7.49 15.83
C ARG A 242 5.58 6.34 14.87
N THR A 243 4.52 5.61 14.50
CA THR A 243 4.58 4.45 13.63
C THR A 243 3.48 4.53 12.56
N PRO A 244 3.74 5.18 11.41
CA PRO A 244 2.74 5.35 10.35
C PRO A 244 2.18 4.01 9.80
N GLU A 245 3.04 2.98 9.76
CA GLU A 245 2.77 1.61 9.31
C GLU A 245 1.59 0.92 10.05
N VAL A 246 1.21 1.42 11.22
CA VAL A 246 0.06 0.93 12.00
C VAL A 246 -1.24 1.02 11.21
N SER A 247 -1.33 1.95 10.26
CA SER A 247 -2.52 2.17 9.43
C SER A 247 -2.73 1.07 8.39
N ASP A 248 -1.66 0.37 8.00
CA ASP A 248 -1.70 -0.67 6.97
C ASP A 248 -2.05 -2.04 7.56
N ASN A 249 -1.77 -2.28 8.85
CA ASN A 249 -2.02 -3.56 9.52
C ASN A 249 -3.49 -4.01 9.45
N PRO A 250 -4.50 -3.17 9.74
CA PRO A 250 -5.91 -3.56 9.61
C PRO A 250 -6.29 -3.99 8.19
N VAL A 251 -5.71 -3.37 7.17
CA VAL A 251 -6.03 -3.72 5.79
C VAL A 251 -5.38 -5.05 5.43
N MET A 252 -4.09 -5.22 5.72
CA MET A 252 -3.33 -6.43 5.47
C MET A 252 -3.94 -7.66 6.16
N ILE A 253 -4.33 -7.52 7.44
CA ILE A 253 -4.96 -8.61 8.20
C ILE A 253 -6.33 -8.96 7.61
N GLY A 254 -7.13 -7.95 7.22
CA GLY A 254 -8.43 -8.20 6.59
C GLY A 254 -8.33 -9.06 5.32
N GLU A 255 -7.30 -8.83 4.49
CA GLU A 255 -7.00 -9.66 3.32
C GLU A 255 -6.44 -11.03 3.73
N LEU A 256 -5.48 -11.06 4.66
CA LEU A 256 -4.80 -12.28 5.10
C LEU A 256 -5.80 -13.34 5.56
N LEU A 257 -6.81 -12.95 6.34
CA LEU A 257 -7.82 -13.88 6.87
C LEU A 257 -8.63 -14.56 5.75
N ARG A 258 -8.77 -13.94 4.56
CA ARG A 258 -9.50 -14.54 3.42
C ARG A 258 -8.74 -15.70 2.78
N GLU A 259 -7.42 -15.72 2.90
CA GLU A 259 -6.57 -16.82 2.43
C GLU A 259 -6.68 -18.08 3.31
N PHE A 260 -7.34 -17.97 4.47
CA PHE A 260 -7.59 -19.08 5.41
C PHE A 260 -9.09 -19.30 5.63
N PRO A 261 -9.84 -19.76 4.60
CA PRO A 261 -11.30 -19.84 4.62
C PRO A 261 -11.85 -20.96 5.52
N ASP A 262 -11.00 -21.85 6.03
CA ASP A 262 -11.38 -22.96 6.92
C ASP A 262 -11.76 -22.50 8.34
N TYR A 263 -11.50 -21.24 8.67
CA TYR A 263 -11.78 -20.65 9.98
C TYR A 263 -12.88 -19.59 9.88
N THR A 264 -13.67 -19.46 10.94
CA THR A 264 -14.70 -18.41 11.04
C THR A 264 -14.14 -17.17 11.74
N TRP A 265 -13.25 -16.46 11.05
CA TRP A 265 -12.51 -15.35 11.64
C TRP A 265 -13.41 -14.22 12.16
N GLN A 266 -13.24 -13.88 13.43
CA GLN A 266 -13.71 -12.64 14.01
C GLN A 266 -12.53 -11.74 14.35
N VAL A 267 -12.74 -10.43 14.19
CA VAL A 267 -11.68 -9.44 14.36
C VAL A 267 -12.02 -8.51 15.51
N ALA A 268 -11.11 -8.44 16.48
CA ALA A 268 -11.14 -7.48 17.56
C ALA A 268 -10.05 -6.42 17.38
N ILE A 269 -10.34 -5.22 17.86
CA ILE A 269 -9.46 -4.05 17.76
C ILE A 269 -9.30 -3.44 19.15
N ALA A 270 -8.07 -3.14 19.54
CA ALA A 270 -7.77 -2.46 20.79
C ALA A 270 -7.35 -1.01 20.50
N ASP A 271 -7.82 -0.07 21.32
CA ASP A 271 -7.27 1.29 21.31
C ASP A 271 -5.84 1.30 21.87
N LEU A 272 -5.19 2.46 21.94
CA LEU A 272 -3.79 2.58 22.37
C LEU A 272 -3.55 2.04 23.79
N GLU A 273 -4.40 2.41 24.74
CA GLU A 273 -4.27 2.00 26.15
C GLU A 273 -4.53 0.50 26.29
N GLN A 274 -5.57 0.00 25.61
CA GLN A 274 -5.90 -1.42 25.63
C GLN A 274 -4.87 -2.26 24.88
N SER A 275 -4.23 -1.72 23.84
CA SER A 275 -3.18 -2.40 23.09
C SER A 275 -1.94 -2.67 23.93
N GLU A 276 -1.54 -1.70 24.76
CA GLU A 276 -0.44 -1.87 25.72
C GLU A 276 -0.80 -2.91 26.79
N ALA A 277 -1.98 -2.79 27.41
CA ALA A 277 -2.42 -3.71 28.46
C ALA A 277 -2.57 -5.16 27.98
N ILE A 278 -3.17 -5.36 26.80
CA ILE A 278 -3.27 -6.68 26.16
C ILE A 278 -1.87 -7.15 25.73
N GLY A 279 -1.03 -6.26 25.18
CA GLY A 279 0.34 -6.59 24.79
C GLY A 279 1.16 -7.16 25.94
N ASP A 280 1.12 -6.53 27.12
CA ASP A 280 1.81 -7.00 28.34
C ASP A 280 1.37 -8.41 28.73
N ARG A 281 0.07 -8.71 28.63
CA ARG A 281 -0.49 -10.03 28.94
C ARG A 281 0.05 -11.14 28.04
N PHE A 282 0.32 -10.83 26.76
CA PHE A 282 0.81 -11.80 25.78
C PHE A 282 2.32 -11.66 25.45
N GLY A 283 3.05 -10.80 26.17
CA GLY A 283 4.48 -10.57 25.95
C GLY A 283 4.81 -9.86 24.63
N VAL A 284 3.92 -9.00 24.15
CA VAL A 284 4.08 -8.22 22.92
C VAL A 284 4.53 -6.81 23.25
N PHE A 285 5.74 -6.46 22.82
CA PHE A 285 6.36 -5.14 23.07
C PHE A 285 6.65 -4.36 21.78
N ARG A 286 6.30 -4.92 20.62
CA ARG A 286 6.48 -4.30 19.30
C ARG A 286 5.12 -4.20 18.62
N PHE A 287 4.80 -3.01 18.13
CA PHE A 287 3.53 -2.69 17.47
C PHE A 287 3.79 -2.15 16.04
N PRO A 288 2.82 -2.27 15.10
CA PRO A 288 1.54 -2.95 15.25
C PRO A 288 1.72 -4.46 15.45
N ALA A 289 0.76 -5.12 16.09
CA ALA A 289 0.81 -6.57 16.28
C ALA A 289 -0.58 -7.18 16.16
N THR A 290 -0.66 -8.42 15.70
CA THR A 290 -1.91 -9.16 15.59
C THR A 290 -1.78 -10.47 16.33
N LEU A 291 -2.52 -10.60 17.44
CA LEU A 291 -2.65 -11.85 18.18
C LEU A 291 -3.59 -12.78 17.41
N VAL A 292 -3.23 -14.05 17.31
CA VAL A 292 -4.01 -15.06 16.59
C VAL A 292 -4.50 -16.13 17.54
N PHE A 293 -5.79 -16.44 17.47
CA PHE A 293 -6.46 -17.45 18.27
C PHE A 293 -7.25 -18.39 17.36
N THR A 294 -7.20 -19.70 17.63
CA THR A 294 -8.09 -20.67 16.98
C THR A 294 -8.62 -21.68 17.99
N GLY A 295 -9.90 -22.04 17.87
CA GLY A 295 -10.59 -22.86 18.86
C GLY A 295 -10.51 -22.29 20.30
N GLY A 296 -10.44 -20.96 20.45
CA GLY A 296 -10.30 -20.25 21.72
C GLY A 296 -8.90 -20.25 22.34
N ASN A 297 -7.92 -20.87 21.68
CA ASN A 297 -6.55 -20.97 22.18
C ASN A 297 -5.63 -19.98 21.47
N TYR A 298 -4.73 -19.35 22.23
CA TYR A 298 -3.68 -18.51 21.68
C TYR A 298 -2.70 -19.33 20.83
N ARG A 299 -2.47 -18.90 19.59
CA ARG A 299 -1.56 -19.56 18.64
C ARG A 299 -0.24 -18.83 18.47
N GLY A 300 -0.25 -17.51 18.60
CA GLY A 300 0.93 -16.68 18.49
C GLY A 300 0.60 -15.27 18.05
N VAL A 301 1.63 -14.55 17.62
CA VAL A 301 1.55 -13.14 17.24
C VAL A 301 2.27 -12.89 15.92
N LEU A 302 1.66 -12.06 15.07
CA LEU A 302 2.27 -11.45 13.91
C LEU A 302 2.75 -10.05 14.31
N ASN A 303 4.06 -9.80 14.30
CA ASN A 303 4.66 -8.57 14.84
C ASN A 303 5.15 -7.64 13.72
N GLY A 304 4.57 -6.46 13.61
CA GLY A 304 4.91 -5.47 12.58
C GLY A 304 4.29 -5.78 11.23
N ILE A 305 4.70 -5.02 10.21
CA ILE A 305 4.30 -5.25 8.82
C ILE A 305 5.35 -6.13 8.14
N HIS A 306 4.88 -7.18 7.47
CA HIS A 306 5.72 -8.11 6.70
C HIS A 306 5.33 -8.09 5.22
N PRO A 307 6.27 -8.40 4.31
CA PRO A 307 5.93 -8.72 2.93
C PRO A 307 4.85 -9.81 2.87
N TRP A 308 3.93 -9.73 1.90
CA TRP A 308 2.74 -10.58 1.83
C TRP A 308 3.04 -12.09 1.90
N ALA A 309 4.03 -12.58 1.15
CA ALA A 309 4.40 -14.00 1.18
C ALA A 309 4.92 -14.46 2.55
N GLU A 310 5.67 -13.60 3.25
CA GLU A 310 6.13 -13.89 4.60
C GLU A 310 4.96 -13.91 5.58
N LEU A 311 4.03 -12.95 5.46
CA LEU A 311 2.84 -12.87 6.29
C LEU A 311 1.95 -14.13 6.16
N ILE A 312 1.73 -14.62 4.94
CA ILE A 312 1.03 -15.89 4.69
C ILE A 312 1.76 -17.05 5.37
N ASN A 313 3.08 -17.15 5.24
CA ASN A 313 3.86 -18.24 5.83
C ASN A 313 3.84 -18.20 7.36
N LEU A 314 3.95 -17.01 7.95
CA LEU A 314 3.84 -16.82 9.39
C LEU A 314 2.46 -17.25 9.88
N MET A 315 1.38 -16.76 9.25
CA MET A 315 0.01 -17.12 9.61
C MET A 315 -0.24 -18.62 9.49
N ARG A 316 0.23 -19.24 8.40
CA ARG A 316 0.15 -20.68 8.18
C ARG A 316 0.81 -21.46 9.33
N GLY A 317 2.00 -21.04 9.75
CA GLY A 317 2.72 -21.64 10.88
C GLY A 317 2.01 -21.52 12.23
N LEU A 318 1.09 -20.56 12.39
CA LEU A 318 0.29 -20.38 13.60
C LEU A 318 -0.99 -21.23 13.60
N VAL A 319 -1.63 -21.39 12.45
CA VAL A 319 -2.98 -21.97 12.38
C VAL A 319 -2.99 -23.43 11.92
N GLU A 320 -2.07 -23.82 11.05
CA GLU A 320 -1.98 -25.20 10.58
C GLU A 320 -1.25 -26.09 11.60
N PRO A 321 -1.70 -27.33 11.82
CA PRO A 321 -0.97 -28.27 12.66
C PRO A 321 0.41 -28.51 12.07
N GLN A 322 1.46 -28.32 12.88
CA GLN A 322 2.80 -28.75 12.49
C GLN A 322 2.73 -30.23 12.20
N GLN A 323 2.94 -30.63 10.93
CA GLN A 323 3.20 -32.02 10.61
C GLN A 323 4.41 -32.44 11.46
N GLU A 324 4.16 -33.27 12.47
CA GLU A 324 5.20 -33.96 13.20
C GLU A 324 6.12 -34.57 12.14
N ARG A 325 7.37 -34.10 12.09
CA ARG A 325 8.42 -34.77 11.33
C ARG A 325 8.54 -36.16 11.93
N ALA A 326 7.85 -37.12 11.32
CA ALA A 326 8.01 -38.53 11.61
C ALA A 326 9.51 -38.82 11.49
N SER A 327 10.08 -39.20 12.64
CA SER A 327 11.48 -39.56 12.81
C SER A 327 11.83 -40.84 12.05
#